data_AF-A0A5E7S753-F1
#
_entry.id   AF-A0A5E7S753-F1
#
_cell.length_a   1.000
_cell.length_b   1.000
_cell.length_c   1.000
_cell.angle_alpha   90.00
_cell.angle_beta   90.00
_cell.angle_gamma   90.00
#
_symmetry.space_group_name_H-M   'P 1'
#
loop_
_entity.id
_entity.type
_entity.pdbx_description
1 polymer ?
#
loop_
_entity_poly.entity_id
_entity_poly.type
_entity_poly.pdbx_seq_one_letter_code
_entity_poly.pdbx_strand_id
1 'polypeptide(L)' 'MTGGPLADPRAAATADIERKKADFFKAGGKASIAPGYERAIPPVRSDKIDPDTILRRRRPSLTRAERMALQRITEAI' A
#
# COMPACT_ATOMS: atom_id res chain seq x y z
N MET A 1 5.91 31.37 -11.16
CA MET A 1 5.94 29.98 -10.67
C MET A 1 4.87 29.83 -9.58
N THR A 2 3.61 29.58 -9.94
CA THR A 2 2.53 29.34 -8.97
C THR A 2 1.78 28.07 -9.38
N GLY A 3 2.49 26.95 -9.33
CA GLY A 3 1.89 25.62 -9.45
C GLY A 3 1.41 25.17 -8.08
N GLY A 4 0.28 25.70 -7.62
CA GLY A 4 -0.42 25.12 -6.47
C GLY A 4 -0.97 23.73 -6.84
N PRO A 5 -1.21 22.85 -5.85
CA PRO A 5 -1.77 21.54 -6.11
C PRO A 5 -3.12 21.66 -6.83
N LEU A 6 -3.36 20.78 -7.80
CA LEU A 6 -4.60 20.70 -8.57
C LEU A 6 -5.77 20.47 -7.60
N ALA A 7 -6.89 21.17 -7.79
CA ALA A 7 -8.05 21.04 -6.92
C ALA A 7 -8.57 19.58 -6.92
N ASP A 8 -8.82 19.03 -5.73
CA ASP A 8 -9.31 17.67 -5.59
C ASP A 8 -10.70 17.54 -6.25
N PRO A 9 -10.88 16.66 -7.24
CA PRO A 9 -12.15 16.52 -7.97
C PRO A 9 -13.30 16.00 -7.09
N ARG A 10 -12.98 15.51 -5.88
CA ARG A 10 -13.95 14.97 -4.92
C ARG A 10 -14.38 15.97 -3.86
N ALA A 11 -13.75 17.15 -3.79
CA ALA A 11 -14.00 18.12 -2.73
C ALA A 11 -15.47 18.57 -2.64
N ALA A 12 -16.13 18.74 -3.78
CA ALA A 12 -17.55 19.08 -3.83
C ALA A 12 -18.44 17.95 -3.26
N ALA A 13 -18.10 16.69 -3.55
CA ALA A 13 -18.84 15.53 -3.07
C ALA A 13 -18.65 15.31 -1.57
N THR A 14 -17.43 15.53 -1.04
CA THR A 14 -17.17 15.43 0.40
C THR A 14 -17.91 16.50 1.18
N ALA A 15 -17.93 17.75 0.68
CA ALA A 15 -18.66 18.84 1.32
C ALA A 15 -20.18 18.59 1.38
N ASP A 16 -20.77 18.02 0.33
CA ASP A 16 -22.20 17.65 0.32
C ASP A 16 -22.51 16.54 1.34
N ILE A 17 -21.65 15.52 1.43
CA ILE A 17 -21.78 14.44 2.41
C ILE A 17 -21.69 14.98 3.85
N GLU A 18 -20.74 15.88 4.11
CA GLU A 18 -20.55 16.49 5.43
C GLU A 18 -21.75 17.33 5.85
N ARG A 19 -22.31 18.13 4.94
CA ARG A 19 -23.54 18.90 5.18
C ARG A 19 -24.71 17.97 5.57
N LYS A 20 -24.95 16.91 4.80
CA LYS A 20 -26.02 15.93 5.08
C LYS A 20 -25.83 15.23 6.42
N LYS A 21 -24.59 14.90 6.78
CA LYS A 21 -24.27 14.34 8.10
C LYS A 21 -24.60 15.33 9.21
N ALA A 22 -24.22 16.60 9.06
CA ALA A 22 -24.52 17.63 10.06
C ALA A 22 -26.03 17.80 10.27
N ASP A 23 -26.82 17.82 9.19
CA ASP A 23 -28.27 17.93 9.26
C ASP A 23 -28.91 16.71 9.96
N PHE A 24 -28.43 15.50 9.66
CA PHE A 24 -28.87 14.27 10.32
C PHE A 24 -28.62 14.28 11.83
N PHE A 25 -27.42 14.70 12.26
CA PHE A 25 -27.10 14.78 13.69
C PHE A 25 -27.84 15.92 14.41
N LYS A 26 -28.09 17.05 13.74
CA LYS A 26 -28.94 18.14 14.27
C LYS A 26 -30.38 17.70 14.48
N ALA A 27 -30.90 16.84 13.62
CA ALA A 27 -32.24 16.25 13.76
C ALA A 27 -32.33 15.17 14.87
N GLY A 28 -31.25 14.93 15.62
CA GLY A 28 -31.21 13.95 16.70
C GLY A 28 -30.91 12.51 16.25
N GLY A 29 -30.50 12.32 15.00
CA GLY A 29 -30.05 11.03 14.48
C GLY A 29 -28.82 10.51 15.23
N LYS A 30 -28.78 9.19 15.50
CA LYS A 30 -27.65 8.53 16.17
C LYS A 30 -26.93 7.62 15.18
N ALA A 31 -25.60 7.65 15.20
CA ALA A 31 -24.79 6.68 14.48
C ALA A 31 -24.52 5.48 15.38
N SER A 32 -24.80 4.28 14.88
CA SER A 32 -24.43 3.02 15.51
C SER A 32 -23.43 2.28 14.64
N ILE A 33 -22.43 1.67 15.26
CA ILE A 33 -21.52 0.77 14.57
C ILE A 33 -22.28 -0.53 14.30
N ALA A 34 -22.26 -1.01 13.05
CA ALA A 34 -22.88 -2.28 12.71
C ALA A 34 -22.16 -3.44 13.42
N PRO A 35 -22.87 -4.49 13.85
CA PRO A 35 -22.24 -5.66 14.46
C PRO A 35 -21.22 -6.26 13.49
N GLY A 36 -20.00 -6.54 13.97
CA GLY A 36 -18.89 -7.04 13.16
C GLY A 36 -18.04 -5.98 12.46
N TYR A 37 -18.38 -4.69 12.57
CA TYR A 37 -17.56 -3.58 12.07
C TYR A 37 -16.60 -3.01 13.12
N GLU A 38 -16.25 -3.81 14.13
CA GLU A 38 -15.22 -3.41 15.07
C GLU A 38 -13.86 -3.55 14.38
N ARG A 39 -13.27 -2.42 13.97
CA ARG A 39 -11.92 -2.38 13.40
C ARG A 39 -10.92 -2.66 14.52
N ALA A 40 -10.69 -3.93 14.81
CA ALA A 40 -9.60 -4.33 15.68
C ALA A 40 -8.28 -3.79 15.11
N ILE A 41 -7.46 -3.22 15.98
CA ILE A 41 -6.10 -2.82 15.61
C ILE A 41 -5.38 -4.10 15.18
N PRO A 42 -4.77 -4.16 13.98
CA PRO A 42 -4.06 -5.34 13.55
C PRO A 42 -2.95 -5.64 14.56
N PRO A 43 -2.62 -6.93 14.79
CA PRO A 43 -1.56 -7.29 15.72
C PRO A 43 -0.24 -6.64 15.29
N VAL A 44 0.58 -6.29 16.28
CA VAL A 44 1.92 -5.77 16.04
C VAL A 44 2.71 -6.82 15.24
N ARG A 45 3.48 -6.35 14.27
CA ARG A 45 4.37 -7.23 13.50
C ARG A 45 5.39 -7.87 14.44
N SER A 46 5.67 -9.15 14.23
CA SER A 46 6.78 -9.82 14.92
C SER A 46 8.11 -9.23 14.46
N ASP A 47 8.99 -8.91 15.42
CA ASP A 47 10.39 -8.57 15.16
C ASP A 47 11.24 -9.81 14.86
N LYS A 48 10.74 -10.99 15.21
CA LYS A 48 11.38 -12.26 14.89
C LYS A 48 11.16 -12.57 13.40
N ILE A 49 12.25 -12.57 12.65
CA ILE A 49 12.33 -13.11 11.29
C ILE A 49 12.80 -14.55 11.40
N ASP A 50 11.99 -15.51 10.94
CA ASP A 50 12.36 -16.92 10.96
C ASP A 50 13.36 -17.22 9.83
N PRO A 51 14.60 -17.63 10.14
CA PRO A 51 15.66 -17.85 9.16
C PRO A 51 15.34 -18.96 8.14
N ASP A 52 14.46 -19.91 8.50
CA ASP A 52 14.08 -21.02 7.62
C ASP A 52 12.96 -20.62 6.65
N THR A 53 12.21 -19.55 6.96
CA THR A 53 11.17 -18.97 6.08
C THR A 53 11.64 -17.76 5.28
N ILE A 54 12.86 -17.25 5.55
CA ILE A 54 13.50 -16.30 4.64
C ILE A 54 13.72 -17.05 3.32
N LEU A 55 12.86 -16.75 2.35
CA LEU A 55 13.07 -17.14 0.96
C LEU A 55 14.50 -16.68 0.62
N ARG A 56 15.41 -17.64 0.40
CA ARG A 56 16.82 -17.40 0.10
C ARG A 56 16.91 -16.65 -1.24
N ARG A 57 16.68 -15.33 -1.20
CA ARG A 57 16.56 -14.45 -2.37
C ARG A 57 17.89 -14.16 -3.04
N ARG A 58 19.00 -14.61 -2.46
CA ARG A 58 20.30 -14.42 -3.09
C ARG A 58 20.44 -15.44 -4.21
N ARG A 59 20.26 -14.98 -5.46
CA ARG A 59 20.70 -15.76 -6.62
C ARG A 59 22.19 -16.08 -6.43
N PRO A 60 22.61 -17.34 -6.62
CA PRO A 60 24.02 -17.68 -6.58
C PRO A 60 24.78 -16.81 -7.59
N SER A 61 25.98 -16.37 -7.20
CA SER A 61 26.85 -15.63 -8.12
C SER A 61 27.27 -16.53 -9.28
N LEU A 62 27.27 -16.00 -10.51
CA LEU A 62 27.76 -16.71 -11.68
C LEU A 62 29.23 -17.11 -11.50
N THR A 63 29.53 -18.35 -11.85
CA THR A 63 30.89 -18.88 -11.95
C THR A 63 31.67 -18.20 -13.07
N ARG A 64 33.00 -18.39 -13.11
CA ARG A 64 33.84 -17.84 -14.18
C ARG A 64 33.45 -18.40 -15.55
N ALA A 65 33.12 -19.68 -15.64
CA ALA A 65 32.74 -20.34 -16.88
C ALA A 65 31.43 -19.78 -17.45
N GLU A 66 30.40 -19.60 -16.61
CA GLU A 66 29.11 -19.02 -17.02
C GLU A 66 29.26 -17.57 -17.51
N ARG A 67 30.14 -16.78 -16.88
CA ARG A 67 30.46 -15.43 -17.35
C ARG A 67 31.11 -15.43 -18.74
N MET A 68 32.07 -16.34 -18.98
CA MET A 68 32.70 -16.48 -20.30
C MET A 68 31.69 -16.92 -21.38
N ALA A 69 30.75 -17.80 -21.03
CA ALA A 69 29.71 -18.25 -21.96
C ALA A 69 28.74 -17.11 -22.32
N LEU A 70 28.29 -16.34 -21.33
CA LEU A 70 27.46 -15.16 -21.55
C LEU A 70 28.16 -14.11 -22.41
N GLN A 71 29.44 -13.86 -22.15
CA GLN A 71 30.24 -12.91 -22.92
C GLN A 71 30.32 -13.28 -24.40
N ARG A 72 30.56 -14.57 -24.72
CA ARG A 72 30.57 -15.07 -26.10
C ARG A 72 29.23 -14.93 -26.80
N ILE A 73 28.12 -15.17 -26.09
CA ILE A 73 26.77 -15.02 -26.63
C ILE A 73 26.51 -13.54 -26.96
N THR A 74 26.91 -12.62 -26.08
CA THR A 74 26.73 -11.18 -26.30
C THR A 74 27.64 -10.60 -27.37
N GLU A 75 28.87 -11.10 -27.52
CA GLU A 75 29.81 -10.65 -28.57
C GLU A 75 29.40 -11.11 -29.98
N ALA A 76 28.51 -12.11 -30.09
CA ALA A 76 28.00 -12.66 -31.35
C ALA A 76 26.70 -11.98 -31.85
N ILE A 77 26.18 -11.00 -31.11
CA ILE A 77 24.99 -10.19 -31.45
C ILE A 77 25.47 -8.80 -31.87
#